data_AF-A0A925VZT7-F1
#
_entry.id   AF-A0A925VZT7-F1
#
_cell.length_a   1.000
_cell.length_b   1.000
_cell.length_c   1.000
_cell.angle_alpha   90.00
_cell.angle_beta   90.00
_cell.angle_gamma   90.00
#
_symmetry.space_group_name_H-M   'P 1'
#
loop_
_entity.id
_entity.type
_entity.pdbx_description
1 polymer ?
#
loop_
_entity_poly.entity_id
_entity_poly.type
_entity_poly.pdbx_seq_one_letter_code
_entity_poly.pdbx_strand_id
1 'polypeptide(L)'
;MSVLIFLRPHSATTAALLLARAVPDSSFVLARGSGIPRTLSGRLFAPRKPLELTGLDLAYVVAGDTIAAVPVDEMVGQSLEVVFHEMFHVFQANAFVTSSAVSEIFDDPVVLTDSFRKLAETERMILATALAAPRLPEMKHRARQYLAVRRARIATVTAHVRALERQLERLEGTAHLVGYQLAFATTRGRVSAATDSVLHDLRRSLDTYPAGLNAQWPLMRWRLYGTGAAMGLLLDRLQTDWRGDVQRGAVLDELLAIAIAFNDSSAAQLAIQAIAEFHPPLLRH
;
A
#
# COMPACT_ATOMS: atom_id res chain seq x y z
N MET A 1 -19.25 5.47 2.56
CA MET A 1 -19.13 4.04 2.24
C MET A 1 -18.82 3.30 3.53
N SER A 2 -19.68 2.35 3.90
CA SER A 2 -19.50 1.46 5.05
C SER A 2 -18.86 0.15 4.55
N VAL A 3 -18.30 -0.72 5.39
CA VAL A 3 -17.69 -1.98 4.90
C VAL A 3 -18.29 -3.21 5.59
N LEU A 4 -18.60 -4.23 4.79
CA LEU A 4 -19.16 -5.52 5.16
C LEU A 4 -18.09 -6.59 4.96
N ILE A 5 -17.74 -7.33 6.01
CA ILE A 5 -16.78 -8.45 5.91
C ILE A 5 -17.60 -9.74 5.88
N PHE A 6 -17.14 -10.82 5.26
CA PHE A 6 -17.88 -12.09 5.17
C PHE A 6 -17.02 -13.24 5.67
N LEU A 7 -17.08 -13.56 6.95
CA LEU A 7 -16.34 -14.70 7.54
C LEU A 7 -16.93 -16.06 7.14
N ARG A 8 -16.43 -16.77 6.12
CA ARG A 8 -16.83 -18.17 5.86
C ARG A 8 -16.17 -19.12 6.88
N PRO A 9 -16.89 -19.79 7.80
CA PRO A 9 -16.34 -20.95 8.49
C PRO A 9 -16.44 -22.15 7.55
N HIS A 10 -15.62 -23.16 7.84
CA HIS A 10 -15.65 -24.50 7.26
C HIS A 10 -17.01 -25.23 7.37
N SER A 11 -18.04 -24.61 7.95
CA SER A 11 -19.42 -25.09 7.98
C SER A 11 -20.41 -23.93 7.79
N ALA A 12 -20.90 -23.77 6.55
CA ALA A 12 -22.16 -23.16 6.10
C ALA A 12 -22.63 -21.76 6.57
N THR A 13 -22.10 -21.12 7.61
CA THR A 13 -22.70 -19.85 8.08
C THR A 13 -21.73 -19.04 8.94
N THR A 14 -21.07 -18.05 8.36
CA THR A 14 -20.97 -16.73 8.99
C THR A 14 -20.70 -15.69 7.90
N ALA A 15 -21.18 -14.48 8.11
CA ALA A 15 -20.70 -13.28 7.45
C ALA A 15 -20.71 -12.17 8.51
N ALA A 16 -20.06 -11.03 8.31
CA ALA A 16 -19.66 -10.17 9.42
C ALA A 16 -19.43 -8.69 9.01
N LEU A 17 -20.41 -7.79 9.15
CA LEU A 17 -20.28 -6.35 8.90
C LEU A 17 -19.20 -5.68 9.74
N LEU A 18 -18.26 -4.96 9.13
CA LEU A 18 -17.34 -4.09 9.86
C LEU A 18 -17.63 -2.62 9.55
N LEU A 19 -18.43 -2.03 10.43
CA LEU A 19 -18.71 -0.59 10.57
C LEU A 19 -19.57 0.00 9.45
N ALA A 20 -20.89 -0.14 9.62
CA ALA A 20 -21.82 0.91 9.24
C ALA A 20 -21.90 1.93 10.39
N ARG A 21 -22.04 3.21 10.06
CA ARG A 21 -22.41 4.27 11.02
C ARG A 21 -23.78 3.99 11.68
N ALA A 22 -24.53 3.01 11.19
CA ALA A 22 -25.83 2.59 11.67
C ALA A 22 -25.84 1.09 12.01
N VAL A 23 -26.73 0.70 12.93
CA VAL A 23 -27.07 -0.71 13.15
C VAL A 23 -27.70 -1.23 11.84
N PRO A 24 -27.21 -2.34 11.27
CA PRO A 24 -27.81 -2.89 10.06
C PRO A 24 -29.27 -3.29 10.30
N ASP A 25 -30.07 -3.33 9.25
CA ASP A 25 -31.49 -3.66 9.36
C ASP A 25 -31.73 -5.10 9.87
N SER A 26 -33.00 -5.46 10.04
CA SER A 26 -33.41 -6.77 10.59
C SER A 26 -32.92 -8.00 9.80
N SER A 27 -32.42 -7.83 8.57
CA SER A 27 -31.82 -8.90 7.76
C SER A 27 -30.44 -9.33 8.26
N PHE A 28 -29.85 -8.61 9.23
CA PHE A 28 -28.58 -8.95 9.87
C PHE A 28 -28.75 -9.28 11.37
N VAL A 29 -27.82 -10.05 11.91
CA VAL A 29 -27.73 -10.43 13.33
C VAL A 29 -26.29 -10.30 13.80
N LEU A 30 -26.05 -10.04 15.08
CA LEU A 30 -24.68 -9.95 15.61
C LEU A 30 -23.93 -11.28 15.40
N ALA A 31 -22.79 -11.23 14.73
CA ALA A 31 -21.93 -12.39 14.51
C ALA A 31 -21.30 -12.84 15.83
N ARG A 32 -21.34 -14.15 16.09
CA ARG A 32 -20.79 -14.79 17.29
C ARG A 32 -20.01 -16.05 16.88
N GLY A 33 -18.94 -16.38 17.60
CA GLY A 33 -18.16 -17.59 17.35
C GLY A 33 -16.70 -17.48 17.82
N SER A 34 -16.05 -18.62 18.01
CA SER A 34 -14.64 -18.71 18.43
C SER A 34 -13.64 -18.23 17.36
N GLY A 35 -14.05 -18.18 16.09
CA GLY A 35 -13.24 -17.68 14.98
C GLY A 35 -13.25 -16.15 14.81
N ILE A 36 -14.01 -15.41 15.62
CA ILE A 36 -14.08 -13.95 15.55
C ILE A 36 -12.98 -13.34 16.44
N PRO A 37 -12.08 -12.49 15.89
CA PRO A 37 -11.11 -11.78 16.71
C PRO A 37 -11.79 -10.97 17.82
N ARG A 38 -11.23 -10.99 19.04
CA ARG A 38 -11.83 -10.30 20.20
C ARG A 38 -12.13 -8.83 19.95
N THR A 39 -11.28 -8.14 19.19
CA THR A 39 -11.43 -6.72 18.83
C THR A 39 -12.67 -6.45 17.97
N LEU A 40 -13.19 -7.47 17.30
CA LEU A 40 -14.37 -7.41 16.44
C LEU A 40 -15.62 -8.02 17.09
N SER A 41 -15.46 -8.65 18.26
CA SER A 41 -16.57 -9.23 19.01
C SER A 41 -17.57 -8.16 19.43
N GLY A 42 -18.86 -8.40 19.17
CA GLY A 42 -19.91 -7.42 19.44
C GLY A 42 -20.02 -6.28 18.43
N ARG A 43 -19.20 -6.27 17.37
CA ARG A 43 -19.19 -5.23 16.33
C ARG A 43 -19.46 -5.77 14.92
N LEU A 44 -19.44 -7.09 14.77
CA LEU A 44 -19.68 -7.78 13.52
C LEU A 44 -21.13 -8.24 13.38
N PHE A 45 -21.70 -8.12 12.18
CA PHE A 45 -23.06 -8.60 11.89
C PHE A 45 -23.13 -9.57 10.71
N ALA A 46 -23.78 -10.72 10.87
CA ALA A 46 -24.03 -11.70 9.82
C ALA A 46 -25.40 -11.50 9.18
N PRO A 47 -25.54 -11.68 7.85
CA PRO A 47 -26.84 -11.78 7.23
C PRO A 47 -27.57 -13.03 7.74
N ARG A 48 -28.89 -12.93 7.93
CA ARG A 48 -29.75 -14.06 8.35
C ARG A 48 -29.83 -15.16 7.29
N LYS A 49 -29.57 -14.81 6.02
CA LYS A 49 -29.50 -15.75 4.89
C LYS A 49 -28.09 -15.70 4.30
N PRO A 50 -27.54 -16.85 3.85
CA PRO A 50 -26.28 -16.87 3.11
C PRO A 50 -26.37 -15.91 1.93
N LEU A 51 -25.33 -15.08 1.77
CA LEU A 51 -25.16 -14.25 0.60
C LEU A 51 -24.18 -14.95 -0.35
N GLU A 52 -24.53 -14.97 -1.64
CA GLU A 52 -23.62 -15.46 -2.67
C GLU A 52 -22.71 -14.32 -3.10
N LEU A 53 -21.46 -14.38 -2.66
CA LEU A 53 -20.38 -13.53 -3.16
C LEU A 53 -19.38 -14.41 -3.91
N THR A 54 -18.94 -13.95 -5.07
CA THR A 54 -17.93 -14.62 -5.89
C THR A 54 -16.54 -14.00 -5.73
N GLY A 55 -16.37 -13.01 -4.84
CA GLY A 55 -15.12 -12.30 -4.61
C GLY A 55 -15.33 -10.99 -3.84
N LEU A 56 -14.47 -10.00 -4.09
CA LEU A 56 -14.63 -8.62 -3.59
C LEU A 56 -15.76 -7.91 -4.36
N ASP A 57 -16.79 -7.45 -3.67
CA ASP A 57 -17.85 -6.61 -4.23
C ASP A 57 -17.81 -5.22 -3.56
N LEU A 58 -17.30 -4.21 -4.25
CA LEU A 58 -17.15 -2.85 -3.71
C LEU A 58 -18.45 -2.04 -3.73
N ALA A 59 -19.49 -2.52 -4.43
CA ALA A 59 -20.73 -1.78 -4.67
C ALA A 59 -21.98 -2.50 -4.16
N TYR A 60 -21.82 -3.34 -3.14
CA TYR A 60 -22.91 -4.10 -2.55
C TYR A 60 -23.87 -3.15 -1.82
N VAL A 61 -25.18 -3.29 -2.01
CA VAL A 61 -26.17 -2.39 -1.40
C VAL A 61 -26.89 -3.09 -0.25
N VAL A 62 -26.79 -2.53 0.96
CA VAL A 62 -27.54 -2.96 2.15
C VAL A 62 -28.31 -1.78 2.70
N ALA A 63 -29.63 -1.94 2.85
CA ALA A 63 -30.51 -0.90 3.39
C ALA A 63 -30.38 0.47 2.69
N GLY A 64 -30.00 0.49 1.40
CA GLY A 64 -29.78 1.71 0.61
C GLY A 64 -28.36 2.29 0.70
N ASP A 65 -27.49 1.75 1.55
CA ASP A 65 -26.09 2.15 1.63
C ASP A 65 -25.20 1.26 0.76
N THR A 66 -24.29 1.87 0.01
CA THR A 66 -23.21 1.16 -0.71
C THR A 66 -22.09 0.79 0.25
N ILE A 67 -21.74 -0.50 0.25
CA ILE A 67 -20.71 -1.08 1.11
C ILE A 67 -19.79 -2.00 0.31
N ALA A 68 -18.53 -2.10 0.73
CA ALA A 68 -17.63 -3.15 0.23
C ALA A 68 -17.91 -4.47 0.96
N ALA A 69 -17.86 -5.59 0.25
CA ALA A 69 -18.18 -6.93 0.71
C ALA A 69 -17.03 -7.88 0.36
N VAL A 70 -16.42 -8.55 1.35
CA VAL A 70 -15.25 -9.44 1.12
C VAL A 70 -15.41 -10.80 1.78
N PRO A 71 -15.37 -11.92 1.03
CA PRO A 71 -15.27 -13.25 1.60
C PRO A 71 -13.93 -13.41 2.31
N VAL A 72 -14.01 -13.97 3.50
CA VAL A 72 -12.89 -14.29 4.34
C VAL A 72 -12.89 -15.81 4.48
N ASP A 73 -11.92 -16.43 3.82
CA ASP A 73 -11.62 -17.85 3.92
C ASP A 73 -10.53 -18.07 4.99
N GLU A 74 -9.79 -19.18 4.92
CA GLU A 74 -8.66 -19.44 5.82
C GLU A 74 -7.57 -18.35 5.76
N MET A 75 -7.56 -17.51 4.71
CA MET A 75 -6.64 -16.39 4.53
C MET A 75 -7.17 -15.08 5.15
N VAL A 76 -7.75 -15.16 6.35
CA VAL A 76 -8.41 -14.05 7.06
C VAL A 76 -7.59 -12.75 7.05
N GLY A 77 -6.27 -12.85 7.20
CA GLY A 77 -5.39 -11.69 7.21
C GLY A 77 -5.37 -10.92 5.89
N GLN A 78 -5.46 -11.59 4.74
CA GLN A 78 -5.45 -10.95 3.42
C GLN A 78 -6.78 -10.26 3.12
N SER A 79 -7.91 -10.92 3.38
CA SER A 79 -9.22 -10.29 3.21
C SER A 79 -9.40 -9.07 4.13
N LEU A 80 -8.90 -9.15 5.37
CA LEU A 80 -8.93 -8.00 6.29
C LEU A 80 -8.04 -6.85 5.81
N GLU A 81 -6.88 -7.14 5.23
CA GLU A 81 -6.00 -6.11 4.67
C GLU A 81 -6.70 -5.33 3.57
N VAL A 82 -7.26 -6.02 2.58
CA VAL A 82 -8.06 -5.40 1.50
C VAL A 82 -9.23 -4.59 2.06
N VAL A 83 -9.96 -5.13 3.03
CA VAL A 83 -11.05 -4.38 3.68
C VAL A 83 -10.54 -3.08 4.30
N PHE A 84 -9.49 -3.14 5.10
CA PHE A 84 -8.95 -1.96 5.77
C PHE A 84 -8.34 -0.96 4.77
N HIS A 85 -7.76 -1.44 3.66
CA HIS A 85 -7.31 -0.64 2.53
C HIS A 85 -8.46 0.16 1.92
N GLU A 86 -9.55 -0.51 1.53
CA GLU A 86 -10.72 0.14 0.94
C GLU A 86 -11.44 1.07 1.94
N MET A 87 -11.52 0.69 3.21
CA MET A 87 -12.03 1.59 4.27
C MET A 87 -11.20 2.86 4.39
N PHE A 88 -9.88 2.75 4.22
CA PHE A 88 -9.00 3.91 4.29
C PHE A 88 -9.22 4.87 3.13
N HIS A 89 -9.53 4.38 1.93
CA HIS A 89 -9.94 5.24 0.81
C HIS A 89 -11.18 6.10 1.15
N VAL A 90 -12.13 5.58 1.95
CA VAL A 90 -13.26 6.37 2.45
C VAL A 90 -12.79 7.50 3.38
N PHE A 91 -11.83 7.23 4.26
CA PHE A 91 -11.23 8.27 5.08
C PHE A 91 -10.49 9.31 4.23
N GLN A 92 -9.67 8.86 3.27
CA GLN A 92 -8.95 9.75 2.35
C GLN A 92 -9.91 10.68 1.60
N ALA A 93 -11.00 10.17 1.06
CA ALA A 93 -11.99 10.97 0.33
C ALA A 93 -12.58 12.14 1.15
N ASN A 94 -12.57 12.04 2.49
CA ASN A 94 -13.11 13.07 3.38
C ASN A 94 -12.01 13.94 4.02
N ALA A 95 -10.85 13.36 4.32
CA ALA A 95 -9.80 14.02 5.11
C ALA A 95 -8.63 14.54 4.27
N PHE A 96 -8.43 14.00 3.06
CA PHE A 96 -7.32 14.40 2.21
C PHE A 96 -7.73 15.60 1.37
N VAL A 97 -6.83 16.59 1.26
CA VAL A 97 -6.97 17.64 0.26
C VAL A 97 -6.93 16.99 -1.13
N THR A 98 -7.98 17.24 -1.91
CA THR A 98 -8.08 16.83 -3.31
C THR A 98 -7.01 17.56 -4.11
N SER A 99 -5.97 16.86 -4.52
CA SER A 99 -5.08 17.33 -5.58
C SER A 99 -5.82 17.28 -6.90
N SER A 100 -5.48 18.16 -7.86
CA SER A 100 -5.98 18.05 -9.24
C SER A 100 -5.79 16.60 -9.70
N ALA A 101 -6.89 15.94 -10.07
CA ALA A 101 -6.84 14.53 -10.45
C ALA A 101 -5.87 14.37 -11.63
N VAL A 102 -4.77 13.64 -11.41
CA VAL A 102 -3.91 13.21 -12.51
C VAL A 102 -4.65 12.07 -13.18
N SER A 103 -4.85 12.18 -14.51
CA SER A 103 -5.45 11.10 -15.28
C SER A 103 -4.69 9.80 -15.04
N GLU A 104 -5.40 8.75 -14.64
CA GLU A 104 -4.84 7.40 -14.54
C GLU A 104 -4.60 6.79 -15.92
N ILE A 105 -5.22 7.34 -16.97
CA ILE A 105 -4.91 7.01 -18.35
C ILE A 105 -3.57 7.67 -18.68
N PHE A 106 -2.54 6.86 -18.81
CA PHE A 106 -1.24 7.27 -19.34
C PHE A 106 -0.73 6.18 -20.29
N ASP A 107 -0.12 6.61 -21.39
CA ASP A 107 0.62 5.77 -22.32
C ASP A 107 1.98 6.44 -22.55
N ASP A 108 2.90 6.22 -21.60
CA ASP A 108 4.25 6.78 -21.68
C ASP A 108 5.23 5.63 -21.94
N PRO A 109 5.79 5.49 -23.15
CA PRO A 109 6.67 4.37 -23.48
C PRO A 109 7.93 4.34 -22.62
N VAL A 110 8.29 5.46 -21.96
CA VAL A 110 9.46 5.51 -21.07
C VAL A 110 9.35 4.49 -19.94
N VAL A 111 8.15 4.22 -19.42
CA VAL A 111 7.95 3.30 -18.28
C VAL A 111 8.18 1.84 -18.67
N LEU A 112 8.19 1.54 -19.96
CA LEU A 112 8.47 0.20 -20.48
C LEU A 112 9.94 -0.03 -20.81
N THR A 113 10.78 1.01 -20.77
CA THR A 113 12.21 0.87 -21.06
C THR A 113 12.93 0.05 -20.00
N ASP A 114 13.94 -0.73 -20.42
CA ASP A 114 14.79 -1.49 -19.50
C ASP A 114 15.48 -0.58 -18.48
N SER A 115 15.86 0.64 -18.89
CA SER A 115 16.47 1.63 -18.01
C SER A 115 15.51 2.07 -16.90
N PHE A 116 14.24 2.34 -17.22
CA PHE A 116 13.23 2.66 -16.22
C PHE A 116 13.02 1.49 -15.26
N ARG A 117 12.80 0.28 -15.80
CA ARG A 117 12.56 -0.94 -15.01
C ARG A 117 13.70 -1.23 -14.05
N LYS A 118 14.94 -1.15 -14.54
CA LYS A 118 16.15 -1.35 -13.73
C LYS A 118 16.25 -0.35 -12.58
N LEU A 119 16.02 0.94 -12.84
CA LEU A 119 16.07 1.96 -11.79
C LEU A 119 14.92 1.80 -10.79
N ALA A 120 13.70 1.46 -11.25
CA ALA A 120 12.56 1.21 -10.38
C ALA A 120 12.77 -0.03 -9.49
N GLU A 121 13.39 -1.09 -10.01
CA GLU A 121 13.79 -2.26 -9.22
C GLU A 121 14.87 -1.89 -8.20
N THR A 122 15.89 -1.13 -8.62
CA THR A 122 16.93 -0.61 -7.72
C THR A 122 16.32 0.18 -6.55
N GLU A 123 15.38 1.08 -6.83
CA GLU A 123 14.65 1.84 -5.81
C GLU A 123 13.95 0.95 -4.78
N ARG A 124 13.23 -0.08 -5.25
CA ARG A 124 12.51 -1.04 -4.39
C ARG A 124 13.47 -1.84 -3.51
N MET A 125 14.56 -2.32 -4.10
CA MET A 125 15.59 -3.06 -3.36
C MET A 125 16.26 -2.17 -2.30
N ILE A 126 16.60 -0.92 -2.62
CA ILE A 126 17.17 0.01 -1.64
C ILE A 126 16.16 0.28 -0.51
N LEU A 127 14.88 0.54 -0.82
CA LEU A 127 13.85 0.71 0.21
C LEU A 127 13.71 -0.52 1.10
N ALA A 128 13.81 -1.73 0.54
CA ALA A 128 13.78 -2.96 1.32
C ALA A 128 14.98 -3.03 2.27
N THR A 129 16.18 -2.66 1.81
CA THR A 129 17.36 -2.60 2.69
C THR A 129 17.24 -1.50 3.74
N ALA A 130 16.63 -0.35 3.43
CA ALA A 130 16.37 0.72 4.39
C ALA A 130 15.43 0.25 5.50
N LEU A 131 14.30 -0.39 5.14
CA LEU A 131 13.34 -0.91 6.11
C LEU A 131 13.94 -2.00 7.00
N ALA A 132 14.73 -2.90 6.43
CA ALA A 132 15.39 -3.98 7.16
C ALA A 132 16.57 -3.50 8.02
N ALA A 133 17.06 -2.27 7.83
CA ALA A 133 18.24 -1.77 8.54
C ALA A 133 17.96 -1.70 10.06
N PRO A 134 18.79 -2.36 10.90
CA PRO A 134 18.58 -2.39 12.34
C PRO A 134 18.87 -1.04 12.99
N ARG A 135 19.79 -0.25 12.43
CA ARG A 135 20.24 1.02 13.02
C ARG A 135 19.75 2.22 12.21
N LEU A 136 19.38 3.28 12.93
CA LEU A 136 18.89 4.52 12.32
C LEU A 136 19.89 5.15 11.32
N PRO A 137 21.22 5.20 11.58
CA PRO A 137 22.17 5.73 10.61
C PRO A 137 22.22 4.93 9.30
N GLU A 138 22.14 3.60 9.37
CA GLU A 138 22.12 2.72 8.20
C GLU A 138 20.83 2.92 7.40
N MET A 139 19.68 2.94 8.09
CA MET A 139 18.38 3.24 7.49
C MET A 139 18.41 4.58 6.76
N LYS A 140 18.92 5.64 7.40
CA LYS A 140 19.06 6.97 6.79
C LYS A 140 19.99 6.94 5.58
N HIS A 141 21.11 6.24 5.64
CA HIS A 141 22.02 6.10 4.50
C HIS A 141 21.34 5.43 3.29
N ARG A 142 20.63 4.32 3.51
CA ARG A 142 19.85 3.64 2.46
C ARG A 142 18.73 4.52 1.92
N ALA A 143 18.02 5.25 2.77
CA ALA A 143 17.01 6.22 2.33
C ALA A 143 17.60 7.33 1.44
N ARG A 144 18.82 7.81 1.72
CA ARG A 144 19.52 8.75 0.82
C ARG A 144 19.85 8.13 -0.53
N GLN A 145 20.32 6.87 -0.54
CA GLN A 145 20.54 6.15 -1.80
C GLN A 145 19.25 6.01 -2.62
N TYR A 146 18.14 5.68 -1.97
CA TYR A 146 16.82 5.60 -2.61
C TYR A 146 16.44 6.94 -3.27
N LEU A 147 16.52 8.05 -2.53
CA LEU A 147 16.18 9.38 -3.06
C LEU A 147 17.09 9.80 -4.20
N ALA A 148 18.37 9.45 -4.13
CA ALA A 148 19.33 9.71 -5.20
C ALA A 148 18.99 8.93 -6.49
N VAL A 149 18.70 7.63 -6.39
CA VAL A 149 18.29 6.81 -7.55
C VAL A 149 16.94 7.29 -8.09
N ARG A 150 15.98 7.59 -7.21
CA ARG A 150 14.69 8.15 -7.61
C ARG A 150 14.86 9.46 -8.36
N ARG A 151 15.72 10.36 -7.91
CA ARG A 151 16.03 11.61 -8.62
C ARG A 151 16.58 11.35 -10.03
N ALA A 152 17.50 10.40 -10.17
CA ALA A 152 18.05 10.01 -11.47
C ALA A 152 16.96 9.44 -12.39
N ARG A 153 16.06 8.61 -11.88
CA ARG A 153 14.95 8.03 -12.66
C ARG A 153 13.91 9.07 -13.04
N ILE A 154 13.44 9.90 -12.11
CA ILE A 154 12.37 10.87 -12.41
C ILE A 154 12.82 11.96 -13.40
N ALA A 155 14.13 12.16 -13.55
CA ALA A 155 14.69 13.06 -14.56
C ALA A 155 14.48 12.54 -16.00
N THR A 156 14.21 11.24 -16.18
CA THR A 156 13.99 10.64 -17.51
C THR A 156 12.52 10.55 -17.89
N VAL A 157 11.58 10.80 -16.95
CA VAL A 157 10.14 10.65 -17.17
C VAL A 157 9.41 11.98 -17.23
N THR A 158 8.23 11.98 -17.85
CA THR A 158 7.40 13.19 -18.00
C THR A 158 6.89 13.70 -16.66
N ALA A 159 6.52 15.00 -16.59
CA ALA A 159 5.92 15.58 -15.40
C ALA A 159 4.63 14.87 -14.98
N HIS A 160 3.87 14.38 -15.96
CA HIS A 160 2.65 13.61 -15.72
C HIS A 160 2.95 12.28 -15.00
N VAL A 161 3.91 11.49 -15.48
CA VAL A 161 4.32 10.24 -14.82
C VAL A 161 4.80 10.49 -13.39
N ARG A 162 5.62 11.53 -13.17
CA ARG A 162 6.07 11.90 -11.81
C ARG A 162 4.90 12.22 -10.88
N ALA A 163 3.94 13.02 -11.35
CA ALA A 163 2.77 13.41 -10.57
C ALA A 163 1.88 12.21 -10.25
N LEU A 164 1.66 11.33 -11.24
CA LEU A 164 0.88 10.11 -11.07
C LEU A 164 1.53 9.16 -10.04
N GLU A 165 2.85 8.95 -10.11
CA GLU A 165 3.55 8.09 -9.14
C GLU A 165 3.39 8.59 -7.71
N ARG A 166 3.65 9.89 -7.50
CA ARG A 166 3.52 10.52 -6.19
C ARG A 166 2.08 10.49 -5.68
N GLN A 167 1.10 10.66 -6.56
CA GLN A 167 -0.32 10.54 -6.21
C GLN A 167 -0.66 9.10 -5.79
N LEU A 168 -0.23 8.10 -6.55
CA LEU A 168 -0.49 6.69 -6.24
C LEU A 168 0.23 6.23 -4.96
N GLU A 169 1.47 6.65 -4.72
CA GLU A 169 2.16 6.36 -3.46
C GLU A 169 1.45 7.02 -2.27
N ARG A 170 0.95 8.25 -2.45
CA ARG A 170 0.18 8.96 -1.44
C ARG A 170 -1.15 8.27 -1.15
N LEU A 171 -1.92 7.89 -2.16
CA LEU A 171 -3.25 7.33 -2.00
C LEU A 171 -3.18 5.83 -1.71
N GLU A 172 -2.72 5.04 -2.69
CA GLU A 172 -2.68 3.58 -2.58
C GLU A 172 -1.60 3.11 -1.61
N GLY A 173 -0.42 3.73 -1.60
CA GLY A 173 0.65 3.31 -0.70
C GLY A 173 0.32 3.52 0.78
N THR A 174 -0.41 4.59 1.13
CA THR A 174 -0.85 4.80 2.53
C THR A 174 -2.05 3.95 2.90
N ALA A 175 -2.97 3.70 1.95
CA ALA A 175 -4.04 2.72 2.14
C ALA A 175 -3.48 1.32 2.39
N HIS A 176 -2.47 0.92 1.61
CA HIS A 176 -1.80 -0.38 1.71
C HIS A 176 -1.11 -0.56 3.07
N LEU A 177 -0.42 0.49 3.53
CA LEU A 177 0.18 0.50 4.87
C LEU A 177 -0.88 0.32 5.96
N VAL A 178 -1.95 1.11 5.93
CA VAL A 178 -3.03 1.03 6.93
C VAL A 178 -3.72 -0.33 6.89
N GLY A 179 -3.93 -0.87 5.68
CA GLY A 179 -4.43 -2.22 5.45
C GLY A 179 -3.66 -3.26 6.24
N TYR A 180 -2.35 -3.33 6.04
CA TYR A 180 -1.49 -4.25 6.81
C TYR A 180 -1.52 -3.98 8.31
N GLN A 181 -1.37 -2.72 8.72
CA GLN A 181 -1.29 -2.36 10.13
C GLN A 181 -2.53 -2.82 10.89
N LEU A 182 -3.72 -2.56 10.35
CA LEU A 182 -4.99 -2.92 10.98
C LEU A 182 -5.30 -4.41 10.87
N ALA A 183 -4.99 -5.07 9.76
CA ALA A 183 -5.15 -6.51 9.61
C ALA A 183 -4.30 -7.27 10.63
N PHE A 184 -3.03 -6.88 10.82
CA PHE A 184 -2.14 -7.51 11.80
C PHE A 184 -2.47 -7.14 13.24
N ALA A 185 -2.87 -5.90 13.52
CA ALA A 185 -3.38 -5.54 14.85
C ALA A 185 -4.59 -6.40 15.23
N THR A 186 -5.49 -6.67 14.27
CA THR A 186 -6.71 -7.44 14.49
C THR A 186 -6.43 -8.93 14.65
N THR A 187 -5.59 -9.51 13.81
CA THR A 187 -5.35 -10.97 13.77
C THR A 187 -4.23 -11.44 14.69
N ARG A 188 -3.22 -10.61 14.94
CA ARG A 188 -2.02 -10.97 15.70
C ARG A 188 -1.79 -10.11 16.94
N GLY A 189 -2.63 -9.10 17.19
CA GLY A 189 -2.48 -8.18 18.31
C GLY A 189 -1.25 -7.26 18.23
N ARG A 190 -0.57 -7.19 17.07
CA ARG A 190 0.64 -6.36 16.89
C ARG A 190 0.74 -5.78 15.50
N VAL A 191 1.00 -4.47 15.42
CA VAL A 191 1.16 -3.71 14.16
C VAL A 191 2.52 -3.98 13.49
N SER A 192 3.54 -4.34 14.27
CA SER A 192 4.93 -4.46 13.80
C SER A 192 5.12 -5.47 12.66
N ALA A 193 4.21 -6.45 12.54
CA ALA A 193 4.21 -7.44 11.46
C ALA A 193 3.91 -6.85 10.07
N ALA A 194 3.38 -5.62 9.98
CA ALA A 194 3.17 -4.92 8.71
C ALA A 194 4.47 -4.70 7.94
N THR A 195 5.59 -4.51 8.65
CA THR A 195 6.91 -4.32 8.03
C THR A 195 7.32 -5.53 7.19
N ASP A 196 7.03 -6.75 7.67
CA ASP A 196 7.40 -7.98 6.97
C ASP A 196 6.64 -8.14 5.63
N SER A 197 5.36 -7.75 5.60
CA SER A 197 4.57 -7.74 4.36
C SER A 197 5.04 -6.68 3.38
N VAL A 198 5.33 -5.46 3.83
CA VAL A 198 5.88 -4.42 2.95
C VAL A 198 7.25 -4.84 2.41
N LEU A 199 8.10 -5.50 3.22
CA LEU A 199 9.36 -6.08 2.75
C LEU A 199 9.13 -7.18 1.70
N HIS A 200 8.12 -8.02 1.88
CA HIS A 200 7.75 -9.03 0.88
C HIS A 200 7.36 -8.38 -0.44
N ASP A 201 6.52 -7.35 -0.39
CA ASP A 201 6.07 -6.61 -1.59
C ASP A 201 7.22 -5.97 -2.33
N LEU A 202 8.15 -5.32 -1.62
CA LEU A 202 9.31 -4.67 -2.24
C LEU A 202 10.27 -5.67 -2.89
N ARG A 203 10.40 -6.87 -2.33
CA ARG A 203 11.31 -7.92 -2.82
C ARG A 203 10.75 -8.72 -3.99
N ARG A 204 9.46 -8.60 -4.28
CA ARG A 204 8.86 -9.23 -5.45
C ARG A 204 9.43 -8.58 -6.72
N SER A 205 10.07 -9.38 -7.59
CA SER A 205 10.62 -8.89 -8.85
C SER A 205 9.54 -8.26 -9.73
N LEU A 206 9.85 -7.12 -10.35
CA LEU A 206 8.98 -6.48 -11.34
C LEU A 206 8.66 -7.38 -12.56
N ASP A 207 9.47 -8.42 -12.82
CA ASP A 207 9.23 -9.39 -13.90
C ASP A 207 8.05 -10.33 -13.61
N THR A 208 7.60 -10.38 -12.35
CA THR A 208 6.41 -11.15 -11.95
C THR A 208 5.09 -10.44 -12.29
N TYR A 209 5.14 -9.22 -12.82
CA TYR A 209 3.98 -8.49 -13.26
C TYR A 209 3.67 -8.78 -14.74
N PRO A 210 2.39 -8.85 -15.14
CA PRO A 210 2.00 -9.19 -16.50
C PRO A 210 2.76 -8.37 -17.55
N ALA A 211 3.42 -9.06 -18.48
CA ALA A 211 4.01 -8.47 -19.67
C ALA A 211 2.95 -8.44 -20.81
N GLY A 212 3.11 -7.52 -21.77
CA GLY A 212 2.24 -7.41 -22.95
C GLY A 212 1.43 -6.12 -23.02
N LEU A 213 0.39 -6.12 -23.88
CA LEU A 213 -0.54 -4.99 -24.02
C LEU A 213 -1.18 -4.74 -22.64
N ASN A 214 -1.06 -3.52 -22.13
CA ASN A 214 -1.43 -3.08 -20.77
C ASN A 214 -0.40 -3.33 -19.65
N ALA A 215 0.83 -3.79 -19.91
CA ALA A 215 1.85 -3.99 -18.87
C ALA A 215 2.25 -2.71 -18.10
N GLN A 216 2.02 -1.53 -18.68
CA GLN A 216 2.32 -0.24 -18.05
C GLN A 216 1.56 -0.04 -16.74
N TRP A 217 0.26 -0.35 -16.74
CA TRP A 217 -0.61 -0.07 -15.60
C TRP A 217 -0.31 -0.95 -14.39
N PRO A 218 -0.21 -2.29 -14.49
CA PRO A 218 0.20 -3.14 -13.38
C PRO A 218 1.61 -2.80 -12.86
N LEU A 219 2.56 -2.52 -13.77
CA LEU A 219 3.92 -2.13 -13.39
C LEU A 219 3.91 -0.85 -12.55
N MET A 220 3.17 0.16 -12.98
CA MET A 220 3.08 1.44 -12.26
C MET A 220 2.26 1.31 -11.00
N ARG A 221 1.05 0.74 -11.05
CA ARG A 221 0.17 0.68 -9.89
C ARG A 221 0.74 -0.21 -8.78
N TRP A 222 1.02 -1.47 -9.06
CA TRP A 222 1.32 -2.44 -8.00
C TRP A 222 2.66 -2.20 -7.32
N ARG A 223 3.65 -1.67 -8.06
CA ARG A 223 4.94 -1.37 -7.44
C ARG A 223 4.84 -0.25 -6.40
N LEU A 224 3.91 0.70 -6.61
CA LEU A 224 3.79 1.92 -5.81
C LEU A 224 3.08 1.69 -4.47
N TYR A 225 2.34 0.58 -4.33
CA TYR A 225 1.73 0.16 -3.06
C TYR A 225 2.85 -0.10 -2.04
N GLY A 226 3.82 -0.93 -2.43
CA GLY A 226 4.99 -1.25 -1.61
C GLY A 226 5.90 -0.05 -1.36
N THR A 227 6.21 0.78 -2.37
CA THR A 227 7.11 1.94 -2.17
C THR A 227 6.48 3.02 -1.30
N GLY A 228 5.20 3.34 -1.50
CA GLY A 228 4.48 4.30 -0.66
C GLY A 228 4.36 3.81 0.79
N ALA A 229 3.98 2.55 1.01
CA ALA A 229 3.92 1.95 2.35
C ALA A 229 5.28 1.95 3.04
N ALA A 230 6.36 1.66 2.30
CA ALA A 230 7.72 1.67 2.82
C ALA A 230 8.16 3.06 3.26
N MET A 231 7.89 4.10 2.48
CA MET A 231 8.19 5.48 2.87
C MET A 231 7.43 5.87 4.14
N GLY A 232 6.14 5.50 4.26
CA GLY A 232 5.36 5.71 5.48
C GLY A 232 5.99 5.04 6.72
N LEU A 233 6.42 3.78 6.61
CA LEU A 233 7.12 3.07 7.69
C LEU A 233 8.48 3.71 8.05
N LEU A 234 9.24 4.20 7.07
CA LEU A 234 10.49 4.91 7.32
C LEU A 234 10.23 6.24 8.06
N LEU A 235 9.19 6.97 7.66
CA LEU A 235 8.77 8.20 8.32
C LEU A 235 8.27 7.94 9.76
N ASP A 236 7.58 6.83 10.00
CA ASP A 236 7.23 6.37 11.36
C ASP A 236 8.49 6.15 12.22
N ARG A 237 9.51 5.48 11.67
CA ARG A 237 10.79 5.26 12.37
C ARG A 237 11.56 6.57 12.63
N LEU A 238 11.32 7.60 11.83
CA LEU A 238 11.89 8.94 12.00
C LEU A 238 11.07 9.82 12.96
N GLN A 239 9.92 9.33 13.45
CA GLN A 239 9.04 10.00 14.41
C GLN A 239 8.58 11.39 13.93
N THR A 240 8.24 11.51 12.65
CA THR A 240 7.69 12.75 12.06
C THR A 240 6.16 12.73 12.03
N ASP A 241 5.53 13.92 11.98
CA ASP A 241 4.06 14.05 11.79
C ASP A 241 3.65 13.99 10.31
N TRP A 242 4.23 13.04 9.58
CA TRP A 242 4.07 12.94 8.13
C TRP A 242 2.62 12.67 7.70
N ARG A 243 1.81 12.03 8.56
CA ARG A 243 0.42 11.69 8.25
C ARG A 243 -0.43 12.94 8.05
N GLY A 244 -0.24 13.95 8.90
CA GLY A 244 -0.92 15.24 8.76
C GLY A 244 -0.50 15.97 7.49
N ASP A 245 0.78 15.93 7.16
CA ASP A 245 1.31 16.55 5.93
C ASP A 245 0.77 15.87 4.67
N VAL A 246 0.72 14.54 4.65
CA VAL A 246 0.14 13.76 3.55
C VAL A 246 -1.35 14.07 3.35
N GLN A 247 -2.11 14.20 4.44
CA GLN A 247 -3.52 14.62 4.37
C GLN A 247 -3.64 15.99 3.68
N ARG A 248 -2.72 16.93 3.98
CA ARG A 248 -2.66 18.26 3.36
C ARG A 248 -2.10 18.30 1.94
N GLY A 249 -1.69 17.16 1.37
CA GLY A 249 -1.24 17.07 -0.01
C GLY A 249 0.28 16.94 -0.20
N ALA A 250 1.06 16.87 0.88
CA ALA A 250 2.48 16.59 0.76
C ALA A 250 2.73 15.18 0.20
N VAL A 251 3.83 15.03 -0.52
CA VAL A 251 4.24 13.77 -1.16
C VAL A 251 5.32 13.07 -0.33
N LEU A 252 5.26 11.75 -0.28
CA LEU A 252 6.04 10.93 0.67
C LEU A 252 7.56 11.03 0.45
N ASP A 253 8.01 11.13 -0.80
CA ASP A 253 9.44 11.22 -1.13
C ASP A 253 10.06 12.55 -0.65
N GLU A 254 9.32 13.66 -0.76
CA GLU A 254 9.75 14.96 -0.25
C GLU A 254 9.75 15.01 1.28
N LEU A 255 8.73 14.44 1.93
CA LEU A 255 8.69 14.31 3.38
C LEU A 255 9.87 13.49 3.91
N LEU A 256 10.20 12.39 3.22
CA LEU A 256 11.36 11.56 3.58
C LEU A 256 12.68 12.32 3.38
N ALA A 257 12.81 13.07 2.28
CA ALA A 257 13.97 13.91 2.00
C ALA A 257 14.20 14.95 3.12
N ILE A 258 13.13 15.63 3.55
CA ILE A 258 13.17 16.59 4.66
C ILE A 258 13.59 15.89 5.96
N ALA A 259 12.95 14.77 6.30
CA ALA A 259 13.17 14.06 7.55
C ALA A 259 14.60 13.52 7.72
N ILE A 260 15.33 13.26 6.63
CA ILE A 260 16.72 12.78 6.65
C ILE A 260 17.76 13.86 6.28
N ALA A 261 17.30 15.10 6.07
CA ALA A 261 18.10 16.21 5.55
C ALA A 261 18.88 15.81 4.28
N PHE A 262 18.16 15.29 3.29
CA PHE A 262 18.74 14.92 2.00
C PHE A 262 19.22 16.18 1.26
N ASN A 263 20.44 16.13 0.75
CA ASN A 263 21.06 17.21 0.00
C ASN A 263 21.38 16.75 -1.42
N ASP A 264 21.04 17.60 -2.38
CA ASP A 264 21.16 17.34 -3.81
C ASP A 264 22.61 17.34 -4.32
N SER A 265 23.53 18.01 -3.63
CA SER A 265 24.90 18.21 -4.14
C SER A 265 25.67 16.89 -4.34
N SER A 266 25.29 15.81 -3.64
CA SER A 266 25.86 14.47 -3.78
C SER A 266 24.93 13.44 -4.43
N ALA A 267 23.74 13.84 -4.89
CA ALA A 267 22.72 12.90 -5.35
C ALA A 267 23.19 12.08 -6.56
N ALA A 268 23.85 12.70 -7.55
CA ALA A 268 24.32 11.99 -8.74
C ALA A 268 25.37 10.92 -8.39
N GLN A 269 26.36 11.27 -7.58
CA GLN A 269 27.40 10.33 -7.15
C GLN A 269 26.82 9.19 -6.31
N LEU A 270 25.88 9.51 -5.41
CA LEU A 270 25.23 8.51 -4.56
C LEU A 270 24.34 7.56 -5.38
N ALA A 271 23.67 8.05 -6.43
CA ALA A 271 22.91 7.23 -7.35
C ALA A 271 23.81 6.25 -8.11
N ILE A 272 24.94 6.71 -8.65
CA ILE A 272 25.92 5.85 -9.33
C ILE A 272 26.41 4.73 -8.41
N GLN A 273 26.79 5.07 -7.18
CA GLN A 273 27.25 4.10 -6.19
C GLN A 273 26.16 3.07 -5.86
N ALA A 274 24.93 3.53 -5.63
CA ALA A 274 23.82 2.65 -5.32
C ALA A 274 23.47 1.72 -6.51
N ILE A 275 23.42 2.24 -7.74
CA ILE A 275 23.15 1.42 -8.93
C ILE A 275 24.23 0.36 -9.11
N ALA A 276 25.50 0.70 -8.91
CA ALA A 276 26.61 -0.26 -8.99
C ALA A 276 26.54 -1.34 -7.89
N GLU A 277 26.08 -0.98 -6.68
CA GLU A 277 25.90 -1.92 -5.56
C GLU A 277 24.82 -2.97 -5.87
N PHE A 278 23.67 -2.54 -6.41
CA PHE A 278 22.53 -3.43 -6.65
C PHE A 278 22.54 -4.11 -8.03
N HIS A 279 23.33 -3.59 -8.97
CA HIS A 279 23.54 -4.17 -10.29
C HIS A 279 25.03 -4.18 -10.64
N PRO A 280 25.84 -5.04 -9.99
CA PRO A 280 27.26 -5.13 -10.28
C PRO A 280 27.47 -5.46 -11.76
N PRO A 281 28.45 -4.84 -12.44
CA PRO A 281 28.79 -5.21 -13.80
C PRO A 281 29.13 -6.71 -13.81
N LEU A 282 28.53 -7.45 -14.74
CA LEU A 282 28.88 -8.85 -14.95
C LEU A 282 30.39 -8.90 -15.21
N LEU A 283 31.14 -9.47 -14.27
CA LEU A 283 32.55 -9.78 -14.47
C LEU A 283 32.60 -10.76 -15.65
N ARG A 284 33.04 -10.26 -16.82
CA ARG A 284 33.34 -11.12 -17.95
C ARG A 284 34.58 -11.92 -17.56
N HIS A 285 34.37 -13.20 -17.23
CA HIS A 285 35.44 -14.20 -17.14
C HIS A 285 35.79 -14.70 -18.53
#